data_AF-A0A9P9ECK8-F1
#
_entry.id   AF-A0A9P9ECK8-F1
#
_cell.length_a   1.000
_cell.length_b   1.000
_cell.length_c   1.000
_cell.angle_alpha   90.00
_cell.angle_beta   90.00
_cell.angle_gamma   90.00
#
_symmetry.space_group_name_H-M   'P 1'
#
loop_
_entity.id
_entity.type
_entity.pdbx_description
1 polymer ?
#
loop_
_entity_poly.entity_id
_entity_poly.type
_entity_poly.pdbx_seq_one_letter_code
_entity_poly.pdbx_strand_id
1 'polypeptide(L)'
;MSITTELPQVTTWHENSLPARFQRKDAAIRTLRTAATSNKTTSTIGIRNKASSSQNTVDILDSVIATNQSKELPLSSPRRSLSSQPPTILEQSASLPLIERFHYLLTHTSQLIQTNGPYSTTHSGTLLCFSNPKTKLSPTRFTLSLAAAQDAHHHTQPHGPISTDLTIFTALWSTTIALLDIILNSHALTLEDFGWGMYGLVAGAMYPASSDELFQSHKQRLHAALLSLPSLNRKPGERAPGAVKTTPAGRVHTLSTANRSVHICATMLVQGMRRDGWRVLRWGHGVKVVEAWVKTLGKELESLVTAMEGGVGEEEIVYESEDEGLQMPKMKRPEIVRSVSYG
;
A
#
# COMPACT_ATOMS: atom_id res chain seq x y z
N MET A 1 -17.51 34.08 -23.36
CA MET A 1 -16.96 32.74 -23.67
C MET A 1 -16.70 32.05 -22.35
N SER A 2 -17.63 31.19 -21.92
CA SER A 2 -17.52 30.48 -20.64
C SER A 2 -16.76 29.18 -20.87
N ILE A 3 -15.61 29.05 -20.21
CA ILE A 3 -14.79 27.83 -20.24
C ILE A 3 -15.33 26.92 -19.14
N THR A 4 -16.07 25.89 -19.57
CA THR A 4 -16.53 24.81 -18.70
C THR A 4 -15.39 23.83 -18.51
N THR A 5 -14.73 23.88 -17.36
CA THR A 5 -13.65 22.94 -16.99
C THR A 5 -14.29 21.65 -16.49
N GLU A 6 -14.35 20.62 -17.33
CA GLU A 6 -14.76 19.28 -16.90
C GLU A 6 -13.68 18.66 -16.00
N LEU A 7 -14.07 18.26 -14.79
CA LEU A 7 -13.21 17.52 -13.85
C LEU A 7 -12.97 16.09 -14.39
N PRO A 8 -11.74 15.55 -14.30
CA PRO A 8 -11.45 14.21 -14.77
C PRO A 8 -12.18 13.16 -13.92
N GLN A 9 -12.84 12.21 -14.60
CA GLN A 9 -13.51 11.10 -13.96
C GLN A 9 -12.51 10.20 -13.23
N VAL A 10 -12.81 9.92 -11.96
CA VAL A 10 -12.08 8.97 -11.12
C VAL A 10 -12.23 7.57 -11.72
N THR A 11 -11.15 7.01 -12.26
CA THR A 11 -11.12 5.62 -12.74
C THR A 11 -11.43 4.68 -11.58
N THR A 12 -12.54 3.96 -11.69
CA THR A 12 -13.01 2.99 -10.70
C THR A 12 -12.08 1.78 -10.63
N TRP A 13 -11.76 1.38 -9.41
CA TRP A 13 -10.92 0.23 -9.10
C TRP A 13 -11.65 -1.07 -9.49
N HIS A 14 -11.14 -1.81 -10.48
CA HIS A 14 -11.61 -3.16 -10.75
C HIS A 14 -10.93 -4.15 -9.80
N GLU A 15 -11.73 -4.90 -9.05
CA GLU A 15 -11.36 -5.92 -8.05
C GLU A 15 -10.43 -7.05 -8.58
N ASN A 16 -10.16 -7.07 -9.89
CA ASN A 16 -9.29 -8.02 -10.59
C ASN A 16 -7.85 -7.51 -10.85
N SER A 17 -7.47 -6.33 -10.35
CA SER A 17 -6.16 -5.74 -10.64
C SER A 17 -4.99 -6.32 -9.83
N LEU A 18 -5.27 -7.17 -8.84
CA LEU A 18 -4.24 -7.92 -8.11
C LEU A 18 -4.22 -9.37 -8.62
N PRO A 19 -3.04 -9.93 -8.99
CA PRO A 19 -2.94 -11.30 -9.44
C PRO A 19 -3.59 -12.30 -8.47
N ALA A 20 -4.23 -13.35 -8.99
CA ALA A 20 -4.99 -14.33 -8.21
C ALA A 20 -4.18 -15.00 -7.07
N ARG A 21 -2.84 -15.04 -7.14
CA ARG A 21 -1.98 -15.52 -6.03
C ARG A 21 -2.04 -14.61 -4.78
N PHE A 22 -2.41 -13.34 -4.93
CA PHE A 22 -2.62 -12.39 -3.83
C PHE A 22 -4.03 -12.51 -3.22
N GLN A 23 -5.00 -13.12 -3.92
CA GLN A 23 -6.35 -13.37 -3.40
C GLN A 23 -6.54 -14.82 -2.89
N ARG A 24 -5.78 -15.80 -3.41
CA ARG A 24 -5.99 -17.23 -3.16
C ARG A 24 -5.48 -17.76 -1.80
N LYS A 25 -4.61 -17.05 -1.08
CA LYS A 25 -4.15 -17.50 0.25
C LYS A 25 -5.25 -17.42 1.32
N ASP A 26 -6.20 -16.47 1.22
CA ASP A 26 -7.34 -16.36 2.14
C ASP A 26 -8.43 -17.41 1.87
N ALA A 27 -8.55 -17.91 0.64
CA ALA A 27 -9.48 -18.97 0.29
C ALA A 27 -9.00 -20.33 0.82
N ALA A 28 -7.72 -20.66 0.66
CA ALA A 28 -7.14 -21.93 1.12
C ALA A 28 -7.21 -22.10 2.66
N ILE A 29 -7.03 -21.01 3.42
CA ILE A 29 -7.16 -21.03 4.89
C ILE A 29 -8.63 -21.17 5.33
N ARG A 30 -9.61 -20.64 4.56
CA ARG A 30 -11.03 -20.89 4.83
C ARG A 30 -11.46 -22.31 4.49
N THR A 31 -11.01 -22.87 3.37
CA THR A 31 -11.37 -24.24 2.95
C THR A 31 -10.81 -25.29 3.91
N LEU A 32 -9.61 -25.07 4.47
CA LEU A 32 -9.03 -25.96 5.48
C LEU A 32 -9.71 -25.86 6.86
N ARG A 33 -10.32 -24.71 7.21
CA ARG A 33 -11.10 -24.57 8.45
C ARG A 33 -12.51 -25.16 8.35
N THR A 34 -13.15 -25.11 7.18
CA THR A 34 -14.46 -25.75 6.96
C THR A 34 -14.38 -27.26 6.75
N ALA A 35 -13.22 -27.80 6.34
CA ALA A 35 -13.01 -29.25 6.22
C ALA A 35 -12.76 -29.96 7.57
N ALA A 36 -12.41 -29.21 8.63
CA ALA A 36 -12.17 -29.76 9.97
C ALA A 36 -13.43 -29.80 10.87
N THR A 37 -14.58 -29.34 10.39
CA THR A 37 -15.85 -29.37 11.13
C THR A 37 -17.03 -29.62 10.19
N SER A 38 -17.09 -30.79 9.56
CA SER A 38 -18.37 -31.37 9.12
C SER A 38 -18.24 -32.85 8.79
N ASN A 39 -18.28 -33.69 9.83
CA ASN A 39 -18.69 -35.09 9.69
C ASN A 39 -20.06 -35.20 10.36
N LYS A 40 -21.15 -35.07 9.60
CA LYS A 40 -22.37 -35.88 9.77
C LYS A 40 -23.51 -35.49 8.81
N THR A 41 -24.10 -36.54 8.24
CA THR A 41 -25.51 -36.70 7.81
C THR A 41 -26.02 -35.98 6.55
N THR A 42 -26.14 -36.78 5.48
CA THR A 42 -27.38 -37.17 4.80
C THR A 42 -28.53 -36.16 4.75
N SER A 43 -28.90 -35.66 3.57
CA SER A 43 -30.17 -36.02 2.91
C SER A 43 -30.38 -35.32 1.55
N THR A 44 -30.82 -36.16 0.62
CA THR A 44 -31.56 -35.96 -0.63
C THR A 44 -32.28 -34.61 -0.81
N ILE A 45 -31.99 -33.89 -1.90
CA ILE A 45 -32.81 -32.77 -2.40
C ILE A 45 -33.62 -33.23 -3.61
N GLY A 46 -34.94 -33.15 -3.45
CA GLY A 46 -35.93 -33.24 -4.50
C GLY A 46 -36.20 -31.89 -5.17
N ILE A 47 -36.63 -32.00 -6.42
CA ILE A 47 -37.01 -30.97 -7.38
C ILE A 47 -38.23 -30.16 -6.91
N ARG A 48 -38.23 -28.82 -7.07
CA ARG A 48 -39.44 -28.08 -7.51
C ARG A 48 -39.18 -26.66 -8.00
N ASN A 49 -39.66 -26.41 -9.22
CA ASN A 49 -39.93 -25.09 -9.81
C ASN A 49 -41.05 -24.35 -9.04
N LYS A 50 -41.02 -23.01 -9.04
CA LYS A 50 -42.16 -22.17 -9.45
C LYS A 50 -41.79 -20.69 -9.57
N ALA A 51 -42.33 -20.11 -10.62
CA ALA A 51 -42.30 -18.70 -10.99
C ALA A 51 -43.37 -17.87 -10.27
N SER A 52 -43.24 -16.55 -10.43
CA SER A 52 -44.32 -15.59 -10.81
C SER A 52 -44.60 -14.45 -9.82
N SER A 53 -44.68 -13.25 -10.43
CA SER A 53 -45.56 -12.11 -10.12
C SER A 53 -45.36 -11.33 -8.82
N SER A 54 -45.70 -10.04 -8.70
CA SER A 54 -45.96 -8.90 -9.60
C SER A 54 -46.38 -7.75 -8.66
N GLN A 55 -46.01 -6.52 -9.03
CA GLN A 55 -46.77 -5.26 -8.86
C GLN A 55 -46.97 -4.59 -7.48
N ASN A 56 -46.69 -3.27 -7.53
CA ASN A 56 -47.37 -2.11 -6.92
C ASN A 56 -47.40 -2.03 -5.38
N THR A 57 -47.19 -0.88 -4.73
CA THR A 57 -48.01 0.34 -4.84
C THR A 57 -47.25 1.59 -4.39
N VAL A 58 -47.77 2.72 -4.84
CA VAL A 58 -47.31 4.11 -4.69
C VAL A 58 -48.16 4.80 -3.60
N ASP A 59 -47.59 5.86 -3.00
CA ASP A 59 -48.18 6.94 -2.19
C ASP A 59 -48.69 6.64 -0.76
N ILE A 60 -48.23 7.46 0.19
CA ILE A 60 -49.05 8.34 1.06
C ILE A 60 -48.16 9.41 1.72
N LEU A 61 -48.64 10.65 1.63
CA LEU A 61 -48.10 11.94 2.08
C LEU A 61 -48.26 12.21 3.59
N ASP A 62 -47.39 13.12 4.07
CA ASP A 62 -47.60 14.20 5.04
C ASP A 62 -48.50 14.00 6.27
N SER A 63 -47.86 14.11 7.45
CA SER A 63 -48.06 15.18 8.43
C SER A 63 -47.79 14.67 9.84
N VAL A 64 -47.09 15.47 10.66
CA VAL A 64 -47.53 15.91 11.98
C VAL A 64 -46.45 16.85 12.53
N ILE A 65 -46.91 18.05 12.83
CA ILE A 65 -46.21 19.18 13.43
C ILE A 65 -46.27 19.05 14.96
N ALA A 66 -45.30 19.67 15.64
CA ALA A 66 -45.37 20.26 16.98
C ALA A 66 -45.10 19.41 18.26
N THR A 67 -43.98 19.79 18.89
CA THR A 67 -43.85 20.24 20.30
C THR A 67 -43.94 19.19 21.41
N ASN A 68 -42.86 19.03 22.21
CA ASN A 68 -42.87 19.39 23.63
C ASN A 68 -41.56 19.06 24.38
N GLN A 69 -41.04 20.11 25.03
CA GLN A 69 -40.60 20.18 26.42
C GLN A 69 -39.27 19.55 26.88
N SER A 70 -38.38 20.48 27.24
CA SER A 70 -37.28 20.40 28.18
C SER A 70 -37.64 19.63 29.45
N LYS A 71 -36.80 18.64 29.78
CA LYS A 71 -36.77 18.00 31.10
C LYS A 71 -35.34 18.06 31.62
N GLU A 72 -35.09 19.00 32.52
CA GLU A 72 -33.84 19.09 33.28
C GLU A 72 -33.68 17.83 34.14
N LEU A 73 -32.50 17.22 34.08
CA LEU A 73 -32.08 16.11 34.94
C LEU A 73 -30.92 16.56 35.83
N PRO A 74 -30.86 16.08 37.08
CA PRO A 74 -30.00 16.64 38.11
C PRO A 74 -28.53 16.30 37.92
N LEU A 75 -27.68 17.31 38.16
CA LEU A 75 -26.24 17.18 38.40
C LEU A 75 -25.97 16.17 39.52
N SER A 76 -25.47 14.99 39.17
CA SER A 76 -24.58 14.23 40.05
C SER A 76 -23.37 13.80 39.22
N SER A 77 -22.27 14.50 39.41
CA SER A 77 -20.97 14.12 38.82
C SER A 77 -20.36 13.03 39.69
N PRO A 78 -20.11 11.81 39.17
CA PRO A 78 -19.21 10.88 39.82
C PRO A 78 -17.79 11.41 39.59
N ARG A 79 -17.12 11.74 40.69
CA ARG A 79 -15.69 12.05 40.76
C ARG A 79 -14.91 10.83 40.23
N ARG A 80 -14.63 10.79 38.93
CA ARG A 80 -13.73 9.76 38.36
C ARG A 80 -12.34 10.03 38.89
N SER A 81 -11.88 9.09 39.69
CA SER A 81 -10.50 8.85 40.06
C SER A 81 -9.57 8.96 38.85
N LEU A 82 -8.35 9.43 39.10
CA LEU A 82 -7.19 9.41 38.20
C LEU A 82 -6.91 7.97 37.76
N SER A 83 -7.65 7.51 36.77
CA SER A 83 -7.43 6.26 36.06
C SER A 83 -6.40 6.55 34.98
N SER A 84 -5.29 5.83 34.99
CA SER A 84 -4.35 5.75 33.88
C SER A 84 -5.16 5.48 32.60
N GLN A 85 -5.32 6.49 31.75
CA GLN A 85 -5.96 6.26 30.47
C GLN A 85 -5.09 5.25 29.71
N PRO A 86 -5.70 4.26 29.03
CA PRO A 86 -4.93 3.35 28.20
C PRO A 86 -4.12 4.17 27.20
N PRO A 87 -2.87 3.76 26.88
CA PRO A 87 -2.04 4.50 25.93
C PRO A 87 -2.81 4.68 24.63
N THR A 88 -2.69 5.87 24.04
CA THR A 88 -3.34 6.14 22.76
C THR A 88 -2.75 5.20 21.69
N ILE A 89 -3.53 4.88 20.64
CA ILE A 89 -3.09 4.01 19.53
C ILE A 89 -1.72 4.45 19.00
N LEU A 90 -1.48 5.77 18.93
CA LEU A 90 -0.21 6.33 18.49
C LEU A 90 0.95 6.03 19.45
N GLU A 91 0.76 6.26 20.75
CA GLU A 91 1.78 5.98 21.78
C GLU A 91 2.15 4.50 21.80
N GLN A 92 1.16 3.60 21.75
CA GLN A 92 1.44 2.17 21.71
C GLN A 92 2.12 1.78 20.40
N SER A 93 1.71 2.34 19.26
CA SER A 93 2.37 2.03 17.98
C SER A 93 3.83 2.47 17.94
N ALA A 94 4.17 3.57 18.63
CA ALA A 94 5.51 4.13 18.64
C ALA A 94 6.53 3.24 19.38
N SER A 95 6.08 2.42 20.35
CA SER A 95 6.95 1.48 21.07
C SER A 95 7.14 0.14 20.36
N LEU A 96 6.38 -0.13 19.29
CA LEU A 96 6.48 -1.39 18.54
C LEU A 96 7.61 -1.33 17.48
N PRO A 97 8.28 -2.47 17.21
CA PRO A 97 9.15 -2.66 16.04
C PRO A 97 8.41 -2.37 14.73
N LEU A 98 9.14 -2.03 13.67
CA LEU A 98 8.54 -1.46 12.45
C LEU A 98 7.45 -2.34 11.80
N ILE A 99 7.66 -3.66 11.71
CA ILE A 99 6.69 -4.60 11.11
C ILE A 99 5.45 -4.75 12.00
N GLU A 100 5.65 -4.87 13.31
CA GLU A 100 4.55 -4.96 14.28
C GLU A 100 3.74 -3.66 14.32
N ARG A 101 4.43 -2.52 14.29
CA ARG A 101 3.83 -1.18 14.17
C ARG A 101 2.96 -1.07 12.93
N PHE A 102 3.45 -1.55 11.77
CA PHE A 102 2.68 -1.55 10.53
C PHE A 102 1.39 -2.37 10.66
N HIS A 103 1.47 -3.60 11.17
CA HIS A 103 0.29 -4.46 11.35
C HIS A 103 -0.69 -3.90 12.39
N TYR A 104 -0.18 -3.34 13.49
CA TYR A 104 -0.98 -2.71 14.52
C TYR A 104 -1.76 -1.51 13.95
N LEU A 105 -1.07 -0.57 13.30
CA LEU A 105 -1.69 0.60 12.67
C LEU A 105 -2.65 0.21 11.55
N LEU A 106 -2.33 -0.81 10.74
CA LEU A 106 -3.21 -1.32 9.69
C LEU A 106 -4.52 -1.89 10.25
N THR A 107 -4.42 -2.63 11.36
CA THR A 107 -5.57 -3.22 12.05
C THR A 107 -6.48 -2.13 12.61
N HIS A 108 -5.91 -1.17 13.35
CA HIS A 108 -6.67 -0.05 13.92
C HIS A 108 -7.25 0.86 12.85
N THR A 109 -6.51 1.17 11.79
CA THR A 109 -7.02 1.93 10.63
C THR A 109 -8.22 1.22 10.00
N SER A 110 -8.14 -0.10 9.82
CA SER A 110 -9.25 -0.89 9.27
C SER A 110 -10.48 -0.84 10.17
N GLN A 111 -10.28 -0.95 11.50
CA GLN A 111 -11.36 -0.85 12.47
C GLN A 111 -12.02 0.53 12.43
N LEU A 112 -11.24 1.62 12.43
CA LEU A 112 -11.75 2.99 12.36
C LEU A 112 -12.56 3.25 11.08
N ILE A 113 -12.08 2.76 9.93
CA ILE A 113 -12.83 2.86 8.67
C ILE A 113 -14.11 2.02 8.72
N GLN A 114 -14.07 0.89 9.42
CA GLN A 114 -15.22 0.02 9.57
C GLN A 114 -16.29 0.60 10.50
N THR A 115 -15.90 1.24 11.60
CA THR A 115 -16.82 1.81 12.60
C THR A 115 -17.32 3.20 12.22
N ASN A 116 -16.41 4.08 11.79
CA ASN A 116 -16.70 5.51 11.61
C ASN A 116 -16.91 5.87 10.13
N GLY A 117 -16.31 5.11 9.21
CA GLY A 117 -16.32 5.43 7.79
C GLY A 117 -17.65 5.14 7.06
N PRO A 118 -17.69 5.39 5.74
CA PRO A 118 -16.57 5.79 4.88
C PRO A 118 -16.11 7.23 5.15
N TYR A 119 -14.81 7.47 4.92
CA TYR A 119 -14.24 8.80 4.95
C TYR A 119 -14.31 9.45 3.56
N SER A 120 -14.44 10.78 3.55
CA SER A 120 -14.42 11.61 2.34
C SER A 120 -13.80 12.96 2.65
N THR A 121 -13.42 13.70 1.62
CA THR A 121 -12.81 15.03 1.78
C THR A 121 -13.70 16.08 1.11
N THR A 122 -13.96 17.18 1.82
CA THR A 122 -14.68 18.32 1.26
C THR A 122 -13.82 19.07 0.24
N HIS A 123 -14.45 19.99 -0.50
CA HIS A 123 -13.72 20.90 -1.38
C HIS A 123 -12.74 21.82 -0.63
N SER A 124 -12.97 22.06 0.67
CA SER A 124 -12.08 22.80 1.55
C SER A 124 -10.93 21.96 2.13
N GLY A 125 -10.83 20.67 1.77
CA GLY A 125 -9.81 19.77 2.28
C GLY A 125 -10.08 19.23 3.69
N THR A 126 -11.29 19.43 4.21
CA THR A 126 -11.67 18.90 5.52
C THR A 126 -12.09 17.44 5.41
N LEU A 127 -11.54 16.59 6.26
CA LEU A 127 -11.91 15.19 6.34
C LEU A 127 -13.27 15.07 7.03
N LEU A 128 -14.17 14.32 6.41
CA LEU A 128 -15.48 13.99 6.95
C LEU A 128 -15.62 12.48 7.05
N CYS A 129 -16.31 12.01 8.08
CA CYS A 129 -16.79 10.64 8.15
C CYS A 129 -18.32 10.63 8.08
N PHE A 130 -18.85 9.72 7.28
CA PHE A 130 -20.28 9.42 7.30
C PHE A 130 -20.44 8.14 8.08
N SER A 131 -20.94 8.22 9.31
CA SER A 131 -21.12 7.05 10.18
C SER A 131 -22.03 6.03 9.52
N ASN A 132 -21.43 5.05 8.85
CA ASN A 132 -22.11 3.96 8.18
C ASN A 132 -21.32 2.68 8.49
N PRO A 133 -21.46 2.17 9.73
CA PRO A 133 -20.73 1.00 10.17
C PRO A 133 -21.10 -0.20 9.29
N LYS A 134 -20.08 -0.91 8.81
CA LYS A 134 -20.28 -2.14 8.04
C LYS A 134 -19.67 -3.31 8.76
N THR A 135 -20.27 -4.49 8.65
CA THR A 135 -19.75 -5.73 9.24
C THR A 135 -18.47 -6.23 8.57
N LYS A 136 -18.22 -5.81 7.33
CA LYS A 136 -17.00 -6.15 6.59
C LYS A 136 -16.49 -4.96 5.80
N LEU A 137 -15.20 -4.68 5.94
CA LEU A 137 -14.52 -3.65 5.17
C LEU A 137 -14.12 -4.18 3.79
N SER A 138 -14.63 -3.57 2.72
CA SER A 138 -14.20 -3.88 1.36
C SER A 138 -12.85 -3.21 1.05
N PRO A 139 -12.01 -3.80 0.17
CA PRO A 139 -10.76 -3.17 -0.25
C PRO A 139 -10.97 -1.77 -0.83
N THR A 140 -12.00 -1.59 -1.66
CA THR A 140 -12.35 -0.28 -2.24
C THR A 140 -12.68 0.76 -1.18
N ARG A 141 -13.44 0.40 -0.13
CA ARG A 141 -13.77 1.33 0.94
C ARG A 141 -12.53 1.70 1.76
N PHE A 142 -11.63 0.76 1.99
CA PHE A 142 -10.35 1.01 2.65
C PHE A 142 -9.49 1.98 1.83
N THR A 143 -9.29 1.72 0.53
CA THR A 143 -8.44 2.55 -0.33
C THR A 143 -9.02 3.94 -0.55
N LEU A 144 -10.34 4.08 -0.74
CA LEU A 144 -11.00 5.37 -0.85
C LEU A 144 -10.91 6.21 0.43
N SER A 145 -11.04 5.57 1.59
CA SER A 145 -10.91 6.28 2.87
C SER A 145 -9.50 6.81 3.10
N LEU A 146 -8.47 6.04 2.72
CA LEU A 146 -7.08 6.49 2.75
C LEU A 146 -6.78 7.55 1.68
N ALA A 147 -7.43 7.50 0.51
CA ALA A 147 -7.31 8.56 -0.49
C ALA A 147 -7.88 9.88 0.04
N ALA A 148 -9.06 9.85 0.68
CA ALA A 148 -9.63 11.01 1.35
C ALA A 148 -8.70 11.57 2.44
N ALA A 149 -8.18 10.69 3.31
CA ALA A 149 -7.21 11.06 4.34
C ALA A 149 -5.97 11.76 3.75
N GLN A 150 -5.42 11.22 2.66
CA GLN A 150 -4.28 11.82 1.96
C GLN A 150 -4.61 13.22 1.42
N ASP A 151 -5.78 13.40 0.81
CA ASP A 151 -6.22 14.70 0.28
C ASP A 151 -6.42 15.73 1.42
N ALA A 152 -6.86 15.28 2.59
CA ALA A 152 -7.06 16.11 3.78
C ALA A 152 -5.78 16.38 4.58
N HIS A 153 -4.73 15.57 4.43
CA HIS A 153 -3.50 15.62 5.23
C HIS A 153 -2.77 16.96 5.21
N HIS A 154 -2.88 17.70 4.10
CA HIS A 154 -2.25 19.02 3.92
C HIS A 154 -3.12 20.20 4.37
N HIS A 155 -4.32 19.93 4.89
CA HIS A 155 -5.29 20.96 5.30
C HIS A 155 -5.47 20.96 6.82
N THR A 156 -5.70 22.14 7.39
CA THR A 156 -6.04 22.27 8.82
C THR A 156 -7.36 21.58 9.09
N GLN A 157 -7.33 20.59 10.00
CA GLN A 157 -8.53 19.87 10.42
C GLN A 157 -9.15 20.51 11.67
N PRO A 158 -10.49 20.55 11.79
CA PRO A 158 -11.14 20.95 13.02
C PRO A 158 -10.77 19.99 14.15
N HIS A 159 -10.61 20.52 15.36
CA HIS A 159 -10.35 19.69 16.53
C HIS A 159 -11.47 18.68 16.76
N GLY A 160 -11.11 17.42 16.96
CA GLY A 160 -12.07 16.36 17.27
C GLY A 160 -11.59 14.96 16.85
N PRO A 161 -12.43 13.93 17.02
CA PRO A 161 -12.06 12.53 16.75
C PRO A 161 -11.54 12.28 15.34
N ILE A 162 -12.10 12.95 14.33
CA ILE A 162 -11.69 12.80 12.93
C ILE A 162 -10.23 13.28 12.73
N SER A 163 -9.82 14.34 13.44
CA SER A 163 -8.42 14.80 13.39
C SER A 163 -7.47 13.75 13.99
N THR A 164 -7.88 13.05 15.04
CA THR A 164 -7.13 11.92 15.62
C THR A 164 -7.07 10.75 14.63
N ASP A 165 -8.17 10.40 13.97
CA ASP A 165 -8.19 9.33 12.97
C ASP A 165 -7.23 9.64 11.81
N LEU A 166 -7.17 10.90 11.35
CA LEU A 166 -6.21 11.34 10.32
C LEU A 166 -4.75 11.19 10.78
N THR A 167 -4.45 11.47 12.06
CA THR A 167 -3.08 11.25 12.58
C THR A 167 -2.68 9.78 12.59
N ILE A 168 -3.62 8.86 12.87
CA ILE A 168 -3.40 7.42 12.80
C ILE A 168 -3.16 6.98 11.34
N PHE A 169 -3.96 7.48 10.39
CA PHE A 169 -3.76 7.19 8.97
C PHE A 169 -2.40 7.70 8.46
N THR A 170 -1.98 8.87 8.94
CA THR A 170 -0.67 9.45 8.63
C THR A 170 0.47 8.61 9.20
N ALA A 171 0.34 8.12 10.44
CA ALA A 171 1.31 7.23 11.06
C ALA A 171 1.43 5.90 10.29
N LEU A 172 0.30 5.33 9.84
CA LEU A 172 0.30 4.14 8.98
C LEU A 172 1.06 4.41 7.68
N TRP A 173 0.79 5.54 7.01
CA TRP A 173 1.48 5.89 5.78
C TRP A 173 2.99 6.08 5.98
N SER A 174 3.38 6.79 7.03
CA SER A 174 4.80 7.01 7.36
C SER A 174 5.54 5.68 7.60
N THR A 175 4.89 4.77 8.34
CA THR A 175 5.40 3.40 8.56
C THR A 175 5.47 2.59 7.26
N THR A 176 4.51 2.78 6.36
CA THR A 176 4.47 2.15 5.04
C THR A 176 5.65 2.60 4.18
N ILE A 177 5.98 3.90 4.17
CA ILE A 177 7.14 4.44 3.46
C ILE A 177 8.44 3.84 3.98
N ALA A 178 8.62 3.79 5.31
CA ALA A 178 9.80 3.18 5.91
C ALA A 178 9.98 1.71 5.46
N LEU A 179 8.91 0.92 5.47
CA LEU A 179 8.94 -0.46 4.97
C LEU A 179 9.21 -0.54 3.46
N LEU A 180 8.62 0.34 2.65
CA LEU A 180 8.93 0.39 1.20
C LEU A 180 10.42 0.58 0.98
N ASP A 181 11.05 1.53 1.67
CA ASP A 181 12.45 1.83 1.47
C ASP A 181 13.36 0.68 1.88
N ILE A 182 13.06 0.02 3.00
CA ILE A 182 13.77 -1.18 3.46
C ILE A 182 13.67 -2.31 2.44
N ILE A 183 12.44 -2.66 2.04
CA ILE A 183 12.18 -3.80 1.15
C ILE A 183 12.83 -3.57 -0.22
N LEU A 184 12.76 -2.34 -0.74
CA LEU A 184 13.31 -1.99 -2.04
C LEU A 184 14.84 -1.90 -2.04
N ASN A 185 15.47 -1.60 -0.90
CA ASN A 185 16.93 -1.55 -0.75
C ASN A 185 17.55 -2.92 -0.44
N SER A 186 16.81 -3.84 0.18
CA SER A 186 17.33 -5.16 0.51
C SER A 186 17.45 -6.10 -0.68
N HIS A 187 16.74 -5.81 -1.79
CA HIS A 187 16.63 -6.69 -2.95
C HIS A 187 16.15 -8.13 -2.62
N ALA A 188 15.47 -8.31 -1.47
CA ALA A 188 15.00 -9.61 -0.99
C ALA A 188 13.84 -10.18 -1.82
N LEU A 189 13.11 -9.34 -2.56
CA LEU A 189 11.99 -9.77 -3.38
C LEU A 189 12.47 -10.51 -4.64
N THR A 190 11.76 -11.58 -5.00
CA THR A 190 11.92 -12.15 -6.34
C THR A 190 11.59 -11.10 -7.40
N LEU A 191 12.22 -11.21 -8.58
CA LEU A 191 11.99 -10.26 -9.67
C LEU A 191 10.50 -10.12 -10.05
N GLU A 192 9.75 -11.22 -9.94
CA GLU A 192 8.31 -11.22 -10.19
C GLU A 192 7.52 -10.53 -9.07
N ASP A 193 7.82 -10.80 -7.80
CA ASP A 193 7.16 -10.14 -6.67
C ASP A 193 7.43 -8.63 -6.65
N PHE A 194 8.66 -8.25 -6.96
CA PHE A 194 9.06 -6.87 -7.18
C PHE A 194 8.26 -6.27 -8.34
N GLY A 195 8.27 -6.89 -9.51
CA GLY A 195 7.59 -6.37 -10.69
C GLY A 195 6.08 -6.20 -10.52
N TRP A 196 5.38 -7.18 -9.92
CA TRP A 196 3.94 -7.05 -9.64
C TRP A 196 3.62 -6.02 -8.56
N GLY A 197 4.44 -5.95 -7.51
CA GLY A 197 4.29 -4.91 -6.49
C GLY A 197 4.46 -3.53 -7.11
N MET A 198 5.48 -3.35 -7.96
CA MET A 198 5.70 -2.10 -8.70
C MET A 198 4.54 -1.75 -9.62
N TYR A 199 3.99 -2.72 -10.35
CA TYR A 199 2.80 -2.50 -11.15
C TYR A 199 1.59 -2.07 -10.30
N GLY A 200 1.44 -2.65 -9.10
CA GLY A 200 0.43 -2.26 -8.12
C GLY A 200 0.62 -0.82 -7.59
N LEU A 201 1.85 -0.40 -7.33
CA LEU A 201 2.15 0.98 -6.89
C LEU A 201 1.79 1.98 -7.99
N VAL A 202 2.23 1.74 -9.23
CA VAL A 202 1.97 2.67 -10.36
C VAL A 202 0.51 2.65 -10.83
N ALA A 203 -0.29 1.68 -10.40
CA ALA A 203 -1.74 1.74 -10.55
C ALA A 203 -2.36 2.84 -9.65
N GLY A 204 -1.73 3.14 -8.52
CA GLY A 204 -2.10 4.21 -7.61
C GLY A 204 -1.39 5.55 -7.85
N ALA A 205 -0.72 5.73 -8.98
CA ALA A 205 -0.01 6.96 -9.29
C ALA A 205 -0.98 8.15 -9.48
N MET A 206 -0.67 9.28 -8.87
CA MET A 206 -1.36 10.56 -8.96
C MET A 206 -0.70 11.46 -10.01
N TYR A 207 -1.40 12.54 -10.39
CA TYR A 207 -0.81 13.61 -11.20
C TYR A 207 0.40 14.23 -10.47
N PRO A 208 1.50 14.59 -11.17
CA PRO A 208 1.70 14.53 -12.62
C PRO A 208 2.20 13.19 -13.15
N ALA A 209 2.63 12.27 -12.28
CA ALA A 209 3.18 10.98 -12.70
C ALA A 209 2.21 10.18 -13.57
N SER A 210 0.90 10.24 -13.28
CA SER A 210 -0.12 9.57 -14.11
C SER A 210 -0.29 10.18 -15.51
N SER A 211 0.16 11.41 -15.76
CA SER A 211 0.10 12.07 -17.07
C SER A 211 1.45 12.12 -17.80
N ASP A 212 2.54 11.72 -17.15
CA ASP A 212 3.87 11.68 -17.77
C ASP A 212 3.95 10.51 -18.78
N GLU A 213 4.22 10.83 -20.05
CA GLU A 213 4.31 9.85 -21.14
C GLU A 213 5.39 8.80 -20.90
N LEU A 214 6.53 9.18 -20.32
CA LEU A 214 7.61 8.25 -19.99
C LEU A 214 7.18 7.30 -18.88
N PHE A 215 6.50 7.81 -17.86
CA PHE A 215 5.95 6.99 -16.78
C PHE A 215 4.92 5.98 -17.31
N GLN A 216 3.99 6.43 -18.17
CA GLN A 216 3.00 5.54 -18.78
C GLN A 216 3.63 4.50 -19.70
N SER A 217 4.63 4.89 -20.50
CA SER A 217 5.39 3.97 -21.34
C SER A 217 6.07 2.87 -20.51
N HIS A 218 6.74 3.23 -19.42
CA HIS A 218 7.35 2.26 -18.51
C HIS A 218 6.33 1.35 -17.84
N LYS A 219 5.18 1.90 -17.40
CA LYS A 219 4.08 1.11 -16.82
C LYS A 219 3.52 0.09 -17.80
N GLN A 220 3.26 0.49 -19.04
CA GLN A 220 2.76 -0.40 -20.09
C GLN A 220 3.76 -1.51 -20.43
N ARG A 221 5.04 -1.15 -20.60
CA ARG A 221 6.13 -2.10 -20.87
C ARG A 221 6.33 -3.09 -19.72
N LEU A 222 6.25 -2.62 -18.48
CA LEU A 222 6.29 -3.48 -17.29
C LEU A 222 5.14 -4.49 -17.31
N HIS A 223 3.91 -4.05 -17.55
CA HIS A 223 2.75 -4.95 -17.62
C HIS A 223 2.91 -6.02 -18.70
N ALA A 224 3.31 -5.63 -19.92
CA ALA A 224 3.55 -6.57 -21.01
C ALA A 224 4.66 -7.60 -20.68
N ALA A 225 5.73 -7.15 -20.02
CA ALA A 225 6.80 -8.02 -19.58
C ALA A 225 6.33 -9.01 -18.51
N LEU A 226 5.55 -8.54 -17.53
CA LEU A 226 4.99 -9.39 -16.47
C LEU A 226 4.03 -10.45 -17.00
N LEU A 227 3.20 -10.11 -17.99
CA LEU A 227 2.32 -11.08 -18.65
C LEU A 227 3.09 -12.16 -19.44
N SER A 228 4.35 -11.88 -19.80
CA SER A 228 5.24 -12.82 -20.47
C SER A 228 5.93 -13.79 -19.50
N LEU A 229 5.84 -13.54 -18.19
CA LEU A 229 6.37 -14.44 -17.16
C LEU A 229 5.46 -15.68 -16.97
N PRO A 230 6.04 -16.85 -16.71
CA PRO A 230 5.32 -18.13 -16.71
C PRO A 230 4.38 -18.36 -15.52
N SER A 231 4.29 -17.45 -14.55
CA SER A 231 3.91 -17.78 -13.17
C SER A 231 2.53 -17.32 -12.72
N LEU A 232 1.73 -16.65 -13.56
CA LEU A 232 0.50 -16.02 -13.07
C LEU A 232 -0.77 -16.86 -13.14
N ASN A 233 -0.86 -17.87 -14.00
CA ASN A 233 -2.06 -18.73 -14.05
C ASN A 233 -1.90 -20.04 -14.82
N ARG A 234 -0.71 -20.40 -15.33
CA ARG A 234 -0.61 -21.65 -16.07
C ARG A 234 -0.49 -22.82 -15.10
N LYS A 235 -1.53 -23.66 -15.05
CA LYS A 235 -1.32 -25.06 -14.68
C LYS A 235 -0.20 -25.62 -15.56
N PRO A 236 0.70 -26.47 -15.03
CA PRO A 236 1.66 -27.18 -15.87
C PRO A 236 0.91 -27.87 -17.01
N GLY A 237 1.14 -27.43 -18.26
CA GLY A 237 0.48 -27.98 -19.45
C GLY A 237 -0.53 -27.07 -20.17
N GLU A 238 -1.01 -25.97 -19.55
CA GLU A 238 -1.88 -25.02 -20.24
C GLU A 238 -1.07 -24.12 -21.17
N ARG A 239 -1.24 -24.27 -22.49
CA ARG A 239 -0.82 -23.26 -23.47
C ARG A 239 -1.82 -22.11 -23.39
N ALA A 240 -1.33 -20.86 -23.31
CA ALA A 240 -2.22 -19.71 -23.38
C ALA A 240 -2.96 -19.76 -24.73
N PRO A 241 -4.24 -19.40 -24.77
CA PRO A 241 -4.95 -19.26 -26.04
C PRO A 241 -4.21 -18.20 -26.88
N GLY A 242 -3.71 -18.60 -28.06
CA GLY A 242 -2.87 -17.75 -28.92
C GLY A 242 -1.36 -17.87 -28.71
N ALA A 243 -0.88 -18.76 -27.82
CA ALA A 243 0.55 -19.05 -27.70
C ALA A 243 1.05 -19.74 -28.98
N VAL A 244 1.67 -18.97 -29.87
CA VAL A 244 2.51 -19.49 -30.96
C VAL A 244 3.44 -20.52 -30.36
N LYS A 245 3.55 -21.71 -30.97
CA LYS A 245 4.50 -22.76 -30.57
C LYS A 245 5.92 -22.18 -30.69
N THR A 246 6.41 -21.53 -29.65
CA THR A 246 7.79 -21.04 -29.58
C THR A 246 8.70 -22.25 -29.39
N THR A 247 9.76 -22.31 -30.19
CA THR A 247 10.85 -23.28 -29.97
C THR A 247 11.42 -23.12 -28.55
N PRO A 248 12.06 -24.16 -27.99
CA PRO A 248 12.71 -24.05 -26.68
C PRO A 248 13.66 -22.83 -26.60
N ALA A 249 14.41 -22.55 -27.66
CA ALA A 249 15.26 -21.37 -27.78
C ALA A 249 14.46 -20.05 -27.76
N GLY A 250 13.34 -19.99 -28.49
CA GLY A 250 12.44 -18.83 -28.45
C GLY A 250 11.85 -18.58 -27.07
N ARG A 251 11.56 -19.64 -26.30
CA ARG A 251 11.07 -19.51 -24.92
C ARG A 251 12.12 -18.93 -23.98
N VAL A 252 13.39 -19.36 -24.10
CA VAL A 252 14.50 -18.82 -23.31
C VAL A 252 14.73 -17.34 -23.64
N HIS A 253 14.75 -16.99 -24.92
CA HIS A 253 14.90 -15.60 -25.36
C HIS A 253 13.77 -14.70 -24.84
N THR A 254 12.51 -15.14 -24.96
CA THR A 254 11.35 -14.40 -24.45
C THR A 254 11.42 -14.21 -22.93
N LEU A 255 11.78 -15.25 -22.17
CA LEU A 255 11.89 -15.15 -20.72
C LEU A 255 13.03 -14.20 -20.29
N SER A 256 14.19 -14.30 -20.93
CA SER A 256 15.33 -13.40 -20.68
C SER A 256 14.96 -11.94 -20.97
N THR A 257 14.30 -11.70 -22.10
CA THR A 257 13.83 -10.37 -22.49
C THR A 257 12.78 -9.82 -21.53
N ALA A 258 11.84 -10.67 -21.09
CA ALA A 258 10.82 -10.31 -20.12
C ALA A 258 11.44 -9.96 -18.76
N ASN A 259 12.32 -10.81 -18.22
CA ASN A 259 13.02 -10.55 -16.96
C ASN A 259 13.80 -9.22 -17.02
N ARG A 260 14.57 -9.00 -18.09
CA ARG A 260 15.30 -7.74 -18.29
C ARG A 260 14.34 -6.55 -18.33
N SER A 261 13.21 -6.67 -19.03
CA SER A 261 12.22 -5.60 -19.15
C SER A 261 11.53 -5.30 -17.82
N VAL A 262 11.22 -6.33 -17.03
CA VAL A 262 10.69 -6.15 -15.66
C VAL A 262 11.70 -5.40 -14.82
N HIS A 263 12.94 -5.85 -14.77
CA HIS A 263 13.99 -5.21 -13.96
C HIS A 263 14.16 -3.73 -14.34
N ILE A 264 14.34 -3.43 -15.62
CA ILE A 264 14.54 -2.05 -16.09
C ILE A 264 13.32 -1.18 -15.81
N CYS A 265 12.13 -1.59 -16.25
CA CYS A 265 10.94 -0.73 -16.14
C CYS A 265 10.53 -0.54 -14.68
N ALA A 266 10.55 -1.59 -13.86
CA ALA A 266 10.24 -1.50 -12.44
C ALA A 266 11.24 -0.59 -11.70
N THR A 267 12.54 -0.71 -11.99
CA THR A 267 13.58 0.14 -11.38
C THR A 267 13.42 1.61 -11.77
N MET A 268 13.16 1.92 -13.05
CA MET A 268 12.93 3.29 -13.50
C MET A 268 11.70 3.91 -12.83
N LEU A 269 10.63 3.13 -12.66
CA LEU A 269 9.42 3.58 -11.96
C LEU A 269 9.68 3.81 -10.46
N VAL A 270 10.44 2.93 -9.78
CA VAL A 270 10.86 3.15 -8.38
C VAL A 270 11.65 4.46 -8.27
N GLN A 271 12.65 4.64 -9.11
CA GLN A 271 13.52 5.82 -9.07
C GLN A 271 12.72 7.11 -9.26
N GLY A 272 11.79 7.12 -10.22
CA GLY A 272 10.88 8.26 -10.42
C GLY A 272 10.03 8.56 -9.18
N MET A 273 9.39 7.54 -8.59
CA MET A 273 8.56 7.75 -7.39
C MET A 273 9.36 8.16 -6.15
N ARG A 274 10.57 7.62 -5.97
CA ARG A 274 11.48 7.99 -4.87
C ARG A 274 11.96 9.43 -5.00
N ARG A 275 12.30 9.87 -6.21
CA ARG A 275 12.70 11.25 -6.48
C ARG A 275 11.65 12.25 -6.00
N ASP A 276 10.38 11.91 -6.17
CA ASP A 276 9.25 12.76 -5.77
C ASP A 276 8.77 12.47 -4.32
N GLY A 277 9.55 11.71 -3.55
CA GLY A 277 9.30 11.41 -2.14
C GLY A 277 8.03 10.60 -1.89
N TRP A 278 7.66 9.71 -2.81
CA TRP A 278 6.43 8.90 -2.76
C TRP A 278 5.12 9.71 -2.71
N ARG A 279 5.17 11.03 -2.87
CA ARG A 279 3.99 11.92 -2.82
C ARG A 279 3.01 11.64 -3.95
N VAL A 280 3.51 11.12 -5.06
CA VAL A 280 2.74 10.74 -6.25
C VAL A 280 1.96 9.42 -6.05
N LEU A 281 2.08 8.74 -4.91
CA LEU A 281 1.45 7.45 -4.67
C LEU A 281 0.21 7.61 -3.78
N ARG A 282 -0.92 7.03 -4.20
CA ARG A 282 -2.12 6.91 -3.36
C ARG A 282 -1.84 6.00 -2.16
N TRP A 283 -2.09 6.49 -0.96
CA TRP A 283 -1.77 5.80 0.30
C TRP A 283 -2.29 4.37 0.35
N GLY A 284 -3.56 4.17 -0.03
CA GLY A 284 -4.18 2.84 -0.04
C GLY A 284 -3.47 1.82 -0.94
N HIS A 285 -2.88 2.25 -2.06
CA HIS A 285 -2.12 1.36 -2.94
C HIS A 285 -0.79 0.96 -2.30
N GLY A 286 -0.05 1.94 -1.77
CA GLY A 286 1.22 1.66 -1.08
C GLY A 286 1.03 0.71 0.10
N VAL A 287 0.02 0.96 0.94
CA VAL A 287 -0.30 0.07 2.08
C VAL A 287 -0.59 -1.35 1.63
N LYS A 288 -1.38 -1.54 0.56
CA LYS A 288 -1.70 -2.89 0.06
C LYS A 288 -0.52 -3.62 -0.56
N VAL A 289 0.37 -2.90 -1.24
CA VAL A 289 1.59 -3.49 -1.78
C VAL A 289 2.55 -3.90 -0.65
N VAL A 290 2.76 -3.03 0.34
CA VAL A 290 3.59 -3.37 1.51
C VAL A 290 2.99 -4.54 2.28
N GLU A 291 1.68 -4.55 2.53
CA GLU A 291 1.01 -5.68 3.18
C GLU A 291 1.28 -6.99 2.44
N ALA A 292 1.28 -6.97 1.10
CA ALA A 292 1.58 -8.14 0.30
C ALA A 292 3.06 -8.54 0.37
N TRP A 293 4.00 -7.60 0.28
CA TRP A 293 5.43 -7.88 0.36
C TRP A 293 5.85 -8.37 1.74
N VAL A 294 5.34 -7.79 2.82
CA VAL A 294 5.56 -8.26 4.20
C VAL A 294 5.10 -9.72 4.34
N LYS A 295 3.91 -10.06 3.81
CA LYS A 295 3.41 -11.45 3.80
C LYS A 295 4.27 -12.40 2.96
N THR A 296 4.94 -11.91 1.91
CA THR A 296 5.82 -12.72 1.06
C THR A 296 7.17 -12.96 1.72
N LEU A 297 7.78 -11.93 2.30
CA LEU A 297 9.12 -12.00 2.91
C LEU A 297 9.11 -12.64 4.31
N GLY A 298 8.05 -12.43 5.10
CA GLY A 298 7.92 -13.00 6.44
C GLY A 298 9.15 -12.74 7.33
N LYS A 299 9.75 -13.80 7.86
CA LYS A 299 10.91 -13.75 8.78
C LYS A 299 12.17 -13.10 8.18
N GLU A 300 12.32 -13.14 6.87
CA GLU A 300 13.45 -12.49 6.19
C GLU A 300 13.40 -10.98 6.40
N LEU A 301 12.21 -10.39 6.31
CA LEU A 301 12.02 -8.97 6.55
C LEU A 301 12.27 -8.58 8.01
N GLU A 302 11.86 -9.42 8.97
CA GLU A 302 12.15 -9.20 10.39
C GLU A 302 13.67 -9.13 10.64
N SER A 303 14.43 -10.04 10.03
CA SER A 303 15.89 -10.07 10.14
C SER A 303 16.53 -8.79 9.56
N LEU A 304 16.02 -8.32 8.41
CA LEU A 304 16.48 -7.08 7.78
C LEU A 304 16.19 -5.85 8.63
N VAL A 305 14.99 -5.74 9.19
CA VAL A 305 14.60 -4.62 10.05
C VAL A 305 15.48 -4.57 11.30
N THR A 306 15.67 -5.70 11.99
CA THR A 306 16.53 -5.78 13.17
C THR A 306 17.98 -5.42 12.85
N ALA A 307 18.51 -5.82 11.69
CA ALA A 307 19.88 -5.49 11.30
C ALA A 307 20.09 -3.97 11.13
N MET A 308 19.09 -3.24 10.63
CA MET A 308 19.20 -1.78 10.49
C MET A 308 18.93 -1.04 11.80
N GLU A 309 18.03 -1.55 12.64
CA GLU A 309 17.76 -0.98 13.97
C GLU A 309 18.94 -1.20 14.93
N GLY A 310 19.66 -2.33 14.80
CA GLY A 310 20.84 -2.68 15.61
C GLY A 310 22.16 -2.07 15.12
N GLY A 311 22.22 -1.53 13.89
CA GLY A 311 23.43 -0.98 13.28
C GLY A 311 23.83 0.43 13.75
N VAL A 312 23.16 0.99 14.76
CA VAL A 312 23.51 2.29 15.38
C VAL A 312 24.23 2.09 16.73
N GLY A 313 24.81 0.90 16.95
CA GLY A 313 25.72 0.63 18.05
C GLY A 313 27.16 0.90 17.64
N GLU A 314 27.67 2.07 18.02
CA GLU A 314 29.08 2.40 18.26
C GLU A 314 30.10 1.40 17.68
N GLU A 315 30.49 1.57 16.41
CA GLU A 315 31.88 1.27 16.06
C GLU A 315 32.73 2.30 16.82
N GLU A 316 33.09 1.97 18.06
CA GLU A 316 34.21 2.57 18.75
C GLU A 316 35.43 2.31 17.86
N ILE A 317 35.76 3.29 17.01
CA ILE A 317 37.02 3.34 16.29
C ILE A 317 38.09 3.52 17.37
N VAL A 318 38.55 2.40 17.92
CA VAL A 318 39.77 2.35 18.71
C VAL A 318 40.89 2.71 17.76
N TYR A 319 41.24 4.00 17.74
CA TYR A 319 42.52 4.45 17.20
C TYR A 319 43.59 3.88 18.14
N GLU A 320 44.09 2.69 17.82
CA GLU A 320 45.41 2.28 18.29
C GLU A 320 46.41 3.26 17.67
N SER A 321 46.79 4.24 18.47
CA SER A 321 47.85 5.19 18.18
C SER A 321 49.18 4.44 18.19
N GLU A 322 49.54 3.84 17.06
CA GLU A 322 50.92 3.45 16.78
C GLU A 322 51.71 4.71 16.41
N ASP A 323 52.41 5.23 17.42
CA ASP A 323 53.43 6.26 17.32
C ASP A 323 54.68 5.67 16.63
N GLU A 324 54.64 5.55 15.30
CA GLU A 324 55.85 5.30 14.50
C GLU A 324 56.15 6.52 13.61
N GLY A 325 57.21 7.23 13.99
CA GLY A 325 57.74 8.38 13.27
C GLY A 325 58.15 8.05 11.84
N LEU A 326 57.29 8.37 10.88
CA LEU A 326 57.60 8.29 9.46
C LEU A 326 58.35 9.55 8.99
N GLN A 327 59.64 9.37 8.72
CA GLN A 327 60.51 10.36 8.11
C GLN A 327 60.11 10.56 6.63
N MET A 328 59.55 11.73 6.32
CA MET A 328 59.10 12.08 4.96
C MET A 328 60.28 12.17 3.97
N PRO A 329 60.28 11.43 2.85
CA PRO A 329 61.31 11.56 1.82
C PRO A 329 61.16 12.87 1.05
N LYS A 330 62.27 13.58 0.88
CA LYS A 330 62.36 14.86 0.15
C LYS A 330 61.92 14.67 -1.32
N MET A 331 60.75 15.22 -1.66
CA MET A 331 60.29 15.32 -3.05
C MET A 331 61.24 16.20 -3.87
N LYS A 332 61.83 15.61 -4.91
CA LYS A 332 62.65 16.30 -5.92
C LYS A 332 61.72 17.05 -6.86
N ARG A 333 61.97 18.36 -7.01
CA ARG A 333 61.23 19.26 -7.90
C ARG A 333 61.41 18.83 -9.37
N PRO A 334 60.34 18.67 -10.17
CA PRO A 334 60.50 18.39 -11.60
C PRO A 334 60.95 19.64 -12.36
N GLU A 335 61.96 19.48 -13.22
CA GLU A 335 62.41 20.50 -14.17
C GLU A 335 61.38 20.70 -15.28
N ILE A 336 61.05 21.96 -15.54
CA ILE A 336 60.16 22.39 -16.63
C ILE A 336 60.98 22.45 -17.91
N VAL A 337 60.80 21.48 -18.80
CA VAL A 337 61.32 21.55 -20.18
C VAL A 337 60.36 22.39 -21.02
N ARG A 338 60.79 23.59 -21.41
CA ARG A 338 60.12 24.41 -22.42
C ARG A 338 60.49 23.88 -23.81
N SER A 339 59.54 23.28 -24.51
CA SER A 339 59.66 23.03 -25.94
C SER A 339 59.34 24.31 -26.72
N VAL A 340 60.30 24.72 -27.55
CA VAL A 340 60.17 25.72 -28.60
C VAL A 340 59.57 25.03 -29.83
N SER A 341 58.52 25.61 -30.43
CA SER A 341 58.03 25.22 -31.75
C SER A 341 58.15 26.41 -32.69
N TYR A 342 59.03 26.28 -33.67
CA TYR A 342 58.99 27.03 -34.93
C TYR A 342 58.15 26.24 -35.93
N GLY A 343 57.30 26.93 -36.68
CA GLY A 343 56.46 26.38 -37.76
C GLY A 343 55.32 27.31 -38.06
#